data_AF-A0A1V9E109-F1
#
_entry.id   AF-A0A1V9E109-F1
#
_cell.length_a   1.000
_cell.length_b   1.000
_cell.length_c   1.000
_cell.angle_alpha   90.00
_cell.angle_beta   90.00
_cell.angle_gamma   90.00
#
_symmetry.space_group_name_H-M   'P 1'
#
loop_
_entity.id
_entity.type
_entity.pdbx_description
1 polymer ?
#
loop_
_entity_poly.entity_id
_entity_poly.type
_entity_poly.pdbx_seq_one_letter_code
_entity_poly.pdbx_strand_id
1 'polypeptide(L)'
;MKYLIPSVLILLATSTLKAQTSTASDSPQLPGDNFSLSGALDLFKKAGSPEDFEKLLNSEDSKVNNLDLNEDGNTDYIKVVSKRENDVEVFVLQDIISETESQDIAVIELQKTGNDNAVIDIVGDEDIYGQETIVEPEEAENAFNEGTSNLAGGPNMESANPFSTDGIIVNVWAWPCVRFVYAPSYVVWVSPYTWRAHPVWYRPWRPMAYTVYRPIRYHYRAHYAVVTTRRVVVAQPIYRPMRVTSVTVTTRHQAQITTYRARRTTRTTVVRSNNAPVRTRTAPVGGGNNTTVHRRTTTVSGPHGGQVNRTTTTVKRRRR
;
A
#
# COMPACT_ATOMS: atom_id res chain seq x y z
N MET A 1 -8.05 80.01 -0.77
CA MET A 1 -7.41 78.89 -1.50
C MET A 1 -6.44 78.21 -0.54
N LYS A 2 -6.66 76.92 -0.24
CA LYS A 2 -5.89 76.12 0.74
C LYS A 2 -4.95 75.18 -0.04
N TYR A 3 -3.66 75.16 0.30
CA TYR A 3 -2.68 74.15 -0.16
C TYR A 3 -1.98 73.62 1.11
N LEU A 4 -2.34 72.45 1.63
CA LEU A 4 -1.89 71.08 1.31
C LEU A 4 -0.44 70.77 1.75
N ILE A 5 -0.36 69.97 2.83
CA ILE A 5 0.81 69.32 3.43
C ILE A 5 1.25 68.14 2.54
N PRO A 6 2.56 67.87 2.34
CA PRO A 6 2.99 66.57 1.85
C PRO A 6 3.31 65.66 3.04
N SER A 7 2.43 64.69 3.30
CA SER A 7 2.67 63.55 4.17
C SER A 7 3.57 62.55 3.46
N VAL A 8 4.72 62.22 4.05
CA VAL A 8 5.64 61.18 3.59
C VAL A 8 5.04 59.81 3.91
N LEU A 9 4.72 59.03 2.86
CA LEU A 9 4.28 57.64 2.96
C LEU A 9 5.50 56.72 2.82
N ILE A 10 5.97 56.14 3.93
CA ILE A 10 6.99 55.08 3.92
C ILE A 10 6.29 53.76 3.62
N LEU A 11 6.48 53.23 2.42
CA LEU A 11 5.98 51.94 1.98
C LEU A 11 6.94 50.84 2.52
N LEU A 12 6.55 50.17 3.60
CA LEU A 12 7.29 49.05 4.16
C LEU A 12 7.00 47.79 3.33
N ALA A 13 7.90 47.44 2.41
CA ALA A 13 7.79 46.23 1.59
C ALA A 13 8.09 44.99 2.45
N THR A 14 7.05 44.29 2.89
CA THR A 14 7.17 42.97 3.51
C THR A 14 7.48 41.93 2.42
N SER A 15 8.73 41.51 2.33
CA SER A 15 9.14 40.37 1.51
C SER A 15 8.59 39.07 2.10
N THR A 16 7.51 38.55 1.52
CA THR A 16 7.03 37.19 1.83
C THR A 16 8.03 36.18 1.30
N LEU A 17 8.90 35.66 2.18
CA LEU A 17 9.70 34.46 1.94
C LEU A 17 8.74 33.29 1.65
N LYS A 18 8.69 32.83 0.40
CA LYS A 18 8.09 31.53 0.09
C LYS A 18 9.06 30.44 0.52
N ALA A 19 8.84 29.87 1.70
CA ALA A 19 9.47 28.63 2.10
C ALA A 19 8.85 27.48 1.27
N GLN A 20 9.50 27.09 0.16
CA GLN A 20 9.24 25.82 -0.49
C GLN A 20 10.11 24.74 0.16
N THR A 21 9.64 24.14 1.26
CA THR A 21 10.11 22.83 1.70
C THR A 21 9.40 21.76 0.88
N SER A 22 9.82 21.59 -0.37
CA SER A 22 9.47 20.41 -1.15
C SER A 22 10.37 19.25 -0.73
N THR A 23 10.02 18.57 0.35
CA THR A 23 10.38 17.14 0.51
C THR A 23 9.48 16.33 -0.42
N ALA A 24 9.61 16.57 -1.73
CA ALA A 24 9.01 15.70 -2.73
C ALA A 24 9.70 14.34 -2.58
N SER A 25 8.93 13.32 -2.19
CA SER A 25 9.40 11.94 -2.33
C SER A 25 9.75 11.74 -3.80
N ASP A 26 10.99 11.34 -4.06
CA ASP A 26 11.52 11.10 -5.41
C ASP A 26 10.91 9.84 -6.07
N SER A 27 9.74 9.40 -5.62
CA SER A 27 8.95 8.28 -6.13
C SER A 27 7.68 8.81 -6.77
N PRO A 28 7.26 8.26 -7.94
CA PRO A 28 5.98 8.64 -8.52
C PRO A 28 4.86 8.31 -7.53
N GLN A 29 3.88 9.21 -7.42
CA GLN A 29 2.66 8.94 -6.68
C GLN A 29 1.85 7.87 -7.43
N LEU A 30 1.43 6.85 -6.69
CA LEU A 30 0.62 5.74 -7.22
C LEU A 30 -0.85 5.88 -6.79
N PRO A 31 -1.78 5.27 -7.53
CA PRO A 31 -3.19 5.24 -7.13
C PRO A 31 -3.40 4.70 -5.70
N GLY A 32 -2.68 3.62 -5.36
CA GLY A 32 -2.73 3.02 -4.03
C GLY A 32 -2.23 3.91 -2.89
N ASP A 33 -1.54 5.02 -3.18
CA ASP A 33 -1.17 6.00 -2.15
C ASP A 33 -2.40 6.70 -1.54
N ASN A 34 -3.53 6.68 -2.26
CA ASN A 34 -4.83 7.22 -1.83
C ASN A 34 -5.70 6.20 -1.08
N PHE A 35 -5.18 5.02 -0.73
CA PHE A 35 -5.87 4.05 0.12
C PHE A 35 -4.94 3.57 1.23
N SER A 36 -5.49 3.33 2.43
CA SER A 36 -4.73 2.84 3.58
C SER A 36 -5.01 1.37 3.84
N LEU A 37 -4.09 0.47 3.47
CA LEU A 37 -4.19 -0.97 3.80
C LEU A 37 -4.27 -1.21 5.31
N SER A 38 -3.41 -0.55 6.09
CA SER A 38 -3.46 -0.60 7.56
C SER A 38 -4.77 -0.04 8.12
N GLY A 39 -5.28 1.04 7.50
CA GLY A 39 -6.57 1.61 7.87
C GLY A 39 -7.73 0.67 7.58
N ALA A 40 -7.69 -0.05 6.46
CA ALA A 40 -8.70 -1.06 6.14
C ALA A 40 -8.72 -2.19 7.18
N LEU A 41 -7.55 -2.70 7.61
CA LEU A 41 -7.49 -3.67 8.70
C LEU A 41 -7.97 -3.10 10.05
N ASP A 42 -7.69 -1.83 10.34
CA ASP A 42 -8.17 -1.17 11.56
C ASP A 42 -9.69 -1.01 11.59
N LEU A 43 -10.30 -0.69 10.45
CA LEU A 43 -11.76 -0.69 10.31
C LEU A 43 -12.33 -2.11 10.40
N PHE A 44 -11.69 -3.10 9.78
CA PHE A 44 -12.13 -4.49 9.85
C PHE A 44 -12.08 -5.05 11.28
N LYS A 45 -11.05 -4.67 12.06
CA LYS A 45 -10.92 -4.97 13.50
C LYS A 45 -12.10 -4.44 14.32
N LYS A 46 -12.67 -3.29 13.92
CA LYS A 46 -13.77 -2.61 14.64
C LYS A 46 -15.15 -3.02 14.15
N ALA A 47 -15.27 -3.42 12.89
CA ALA A 47 -16.54 -3.74 12.24
C ALA A 47 -17.24 -4.94 12.89
N GLY A 48 -18.57 -4.88 12.98
CA GLY A 48 -19.40 -5.98 13.47
C GLY A 48 -19.64 -7.08 12.43
N SER A 49 -19.54 -6.76 11.15
CA SER A 49 -19.79 -7.66 10.01
C SER A 49 -19.09 -7.14 8.74
N PRO A 50 -19.01 -7.93 7.65
CA PRO A 50 -18.50 -7.45 6.38
C PRO A 50 -19.30 -6.27 5.78
N GLU A 51 -20.62 -6.22 6.02
CA GLU A 51 -21.48 -5.09 5.61
C GLU A 51 -21.13 -3.81 6.39
N ASP A 52 -20.96 -3.92 7.70
CA ASP A 52 -20.57 -2.80 8.56
C ASP A 52 -19.15 -2.32 8.20
N PHE A 53 -18.25 -3.26 7.90
CA PHE A 53 -16.92 -2.94 7.39
C PHE A 53 -16.98 -2.16 6.07
N GLU A 54 -17.80 -2.59 5.10
CA GLU A 54 -18.00 -1.88 3.84
C GLU A 54 -18.53 -0.45 4.07
N LYS A 55 -19.44 -0.27 5.03
CA LYS A 55 -19.93 1.05 5.43
C LYS A 55 -18.86 1.93 6.03
N LEU A 56 -18.06 1.39 6.97
CA LEU A 56 -16.95 2.11 7.58
C LEU A 56 -15.89 2.51 6.54
N LEU A 57 -15.59 1.61 5.60
CA LEU A 57 -14.63 1.84 4.53
C LEU A 57 -15.01 3.02 3.62
N ASN A 58 -16.31 3.17 3.38
CA ASN A 58 -16.89 4.23 2.56
C ASN A 58 -17.45 5.40 3.39
N SER A 59 -16.99 5.55 4.64
CA SER A 59 -17.29 6.73 5.45
C SER A 59 -16.18 7.76 5.31
N GLU A 60 -16.55 9.01 5.01
CA GLU A 60 -15.62 10.13 4.95
C GLU A 60 -14.83 10.29 6.26
N ASP A 61 -15.46 10.01 7.41
CA ASP A 61 -14.85 10.17 8.73
C ASP A 61 -13.70 9.20 8.98
N SER A 62 -13.69 8.05 8.29
CA SER A 62 -12.63 7.05 8.45
C SER A 62 -11.29 7.54 7.90
N LYS A 63 -11.30 8.38 6.86
CA LYS A 63 -10.07 8.79 6.14
C LYS A 63 -9.21 7.60 5.69
N VAL A 64 -9.83 6.44 5.42
CA VAL A 64 -9.14 5.24 4.91
C VAL A 64 -9.21 5.18 3.38
N ASN A 65 -10.35 5.58 2.82
CA ASN A 65 -10.57 5.71 1.39
C ASN A 65 -10.40 7.17 0.95
N ASN A 66 -9.51 7.41 -0.01
CA ASN A 66 -9.33 8.68 -0.71
C ASN A 66 -9.20 8.44 -2.23
N LEU A 67 -9.65 7.28 -2.73
CA LEU A 67 -9.52 6.88 -4.13
C LEU A 67 -10.51 7.66 -5.00
N ASP A 68 -10.04 8.04 -6.18
CA ASP A 68 -10.83 8.59 -7.29
C ASP A 68 -10.16 8.06 -8.57
N LEU A 69 -10.30 6.74 -8.75
CA LEU A 69 -9.78 5.99 -9.88
C LEU A 69 -10.56 6.31 -11.16
N ASN A 70 -11.83 6.70 -11.05
CA ASN A 70 -12.64 7.07 -12.21
C ASN A 70 -12.38 8.53 -12.70
N GLU A 71 -11.81 9.39 -11.85
CA GLU A 71 -11.51 10.83 -12.04
C GLU A 71 -12.75 11.73 -12.19
N ASP A 72 -13.85 11.41 -11.50
CA ASP A 72 -15.07 12.22 -11.48
C ASP A 72 -15.02 13.37 -10.45
N GLY A 73 -13.94 13.43 -9.67
CA GLY A 73 -13.71 14.46 -8.65
C GLY A 73 -14.33 14.15 -7.30
N ASN A 74 -14.93 12.97 -7.13
CA ASN A 74 -15.39 12.45 -5.85
C ASN A 74 -14.71 11.13 -5.52
N THR A 75 -14.77 10.76 -4.25
CA THR A 75 -14.24 9.47 -3.80
C THR A 75 -15.09 8.34 -4.35
N ASP A 76 -14.43 7.30 -4.83
CA ASP A 76 -15.05 6.10 -5.38
C ASP A 76 -15.64 5.20 -4.28
N TYR A 77 -16.74 4.54 -4.61
CA TYR A 77 -17.37 3.55 -3.74
C TYR A 77 -16.65 2.20 -3.84
N ILE A 78 -16.14 1.71 -2.72
CA ILE A 78 -15.47 0.41 -2.63
C ILE A 78 -16.42 -0.61 -2.06
N LYS A 79 -16.90 -1.53 -2.89
CA LYS A 79 -17.72 -2.65 -2.43
C LYS A 79 -16.85 -3.80 -1.91
N VAL A 80 -17.42 -4.60 -1.01
CA VAL A 80 -16.78 -5.81 -0.48
C VAL A 80 -17.41 -7.04 -1.11
N VAL A 81 -16.59 -7.87 -1.75
CA VAL A 81 -17.01 -9.17 -2.31
C VAL A 81 -16.23 -10.28 -1.63
N SER A 82 -16.94 -11.11 -0.89
CA SER A 82 -16.31 -12.19 -0.11
C SER A 82 -16.39 -13.51 -0.85
N LYS A 83 -15.43 -14.40 -0.58
CA LYS A 83 -15.48 -15.80 -1.00
C LYS A 83 -14.88 -16.67 0.11
N ARG A 84 -15.54 -17.79 0.39
CA ARG A 84 -15.09 -18.76 1.39
C ARG A 84 -14.76 -20.09 0.76
N GLU A 85 -13.67 -20.68 1.21
CA GLU A 85 -13.32 -22.07 0.93
C GLU A 85 -12.66 -22.69 2.17
N ASN A 86 -13.30 -23.74 2.73
CA ASN A 86 -12.88 -24.35 3.99
C ASN A 86 -12.75 -23.31 5.13
N ASP A 87 -11.60 -23.28 5.80
CA ASP A 87 -11.28 -22.35 6.88
C ASP A 87 -10.76 -20.98 6.39
N VAL A 88 -10.72 -20.75 5.08
CA VAL A 88 -10.21 -19.50 4.48
C VAL A 88 -11.37 -18.67 3.95
N GLU A 89 -11.32 -17.38 4.27
CA GLU A 89 -12.21 -16.37 3.70
C GLU A 89 -11.40 -15.21 3.15
N VAL A 90 -11.75 -14.80 1.92
CA VAL A 90 -11.13 -13.66 1.26
C VAL A 90 -12.19 -12.58 1.07
N PHE A 91 -11.83 -11.33 1.37
CA PHE A 91 -12.67 -10.15 1.14
C PHE A 91 -11.99 -9.26 0.10
N VAL A 92 -12.52 -9.25 -1.12
CA VAL A 92 -12.03 -8.39 -2.20
C VAL A 92 -12.62 -7.01 -2.04
N LEU A 93 -11.76 -6.01 -1.88
CA LEU A 93 -12.12 -4.60 -1.88
C LEU A 93 -12.10 -4.12 -3.33
N GLN A 94 -13.28 -3.92 -3.90
CA GLN A 94 -13.45 -3.67 -5.33
C GLN A 94 -14.06 -2.29 -5.56
N ASP A 95 -13.38 -1.48 -6.37
CA ASP A 95 -13.86 -0.20 -6.85
C ASP A 95 -14.77 -0.41 -8.08
N ILE A 96 -15.89 0.29 -8.12
CA ILE A 96 -16.85 0.27 -9.23
C ILE A 96 -16.56 1.47 -10.15
N ILE A 97 -15.76 1.24 -11.18
CA ILE A 97 -15.27 2.30 -12.09
C ILE A 97 -16.35 2.79 -13.06
N SER A 98 -17.21 1.89 -13.54
CA SER A 98 -18.33 2.23 -14.41
C SER A 98 -19.39 1.11 -14.41
N GLU A 99 -20.41 1.21 -15.27
CA GLU A 99 -21.41 0.15 -15.45
C GLU A 99 -20.82 -1.19 -15.89
N THR A 100 -19.67 -1.18 -16.56
CA THR A 100 -19.06 -2.38 -17.17
C THR A 100 -17.67 -2.69 -16.65
N GLU A 101 -17.10 -1.82 -15.82
CA GLU A 101 -15.73 -1.98 -15.33
C GLU A 101 -15.68 -1.90 -13.81
N SER A 102 -14.84 -2.74 -13.23
CA SER A 102 -14.49 -2.70 -11.82
C SER A 102 -13.00 -2.95 -11.66
N GLN A 103 -12.45 -2.58 -10.53
CA GLN A 103 -11.03 -2.70 -10.24
C GLN A 103 -10.82 -3.19 -8.82
N ASP A 104 -10.09 -4.28 -8.66
CA ASP A 104 -9.70 -4.75 -7.33
C ASP A 104 -8.60 -3.85 -6.77
N ILE A 105 -8.79 -3.38 -5.54
CA ILE A 105 -7.88 -2.50 -4.81
C ILE A 105 -6.96 -3.30 -3.90
N ALA A 106 -7.56 -4.19 -3.10
CA ALA A 106 -6.87 -5.02 -2.14
C ALA A 106 -7.74 -6.23 -1.77
N VAL A 107 -7.12 -7.23 -1.16
CA VAL A 107 -7.79 -8.43 -0.65
C VAL A 107 -7.41 -8.63 0.80
N ILE A 108 -8.38 -8.73 1.69
CA ILE A 108 -8.16 -9.21 3.06
C ILE A 108 -8.19 -10.74 3.00
N GLU A 109 -7.12 -11.40 3.43
CA GLU A 109 -7.00 -12.84 3.50
C GLU A 109 -7.14 -13.26 4.97
N LEU A 110 -8.19 -14.00 5.32
CA LEU A 110 -8.49 -14.46 6.68
C LEU A 110 -8.47 -15.99 6.72
N GLN A 111 -7.78 -16.57 7.69
CA GLN A 111 -7.75 -18.01 7.90
C GLN A 111 -7.97 -18.36 9.36
N LYS A 112 -8.91 -19.26 9.61
CA LYS A 112 -9.07 -19.93 10.90
C LYS A 112 -8.02 -21.03 11.01
N THR A 113 -7.14 -20.92 11.99
CA THR A 113 -6.03 -21.86 12.23
C THR A 113 -6.30 -22.80 13.40
N GLY A 114 -7.36 -22.56 14.17
CA GLY A 114 -7.82 -23.41 15.26
C GLY A 114 -9.19 -22.99 15.77
N ASN A 115 -9.65 -23.58 16.88
CA ASN A 115 -10.98 -23.31 17.43
C ASN A 115 -11.19 -21.83 17.78
N ASP A 116 -10.18 -21.22 18.41
CA ASP A 116 -10.18 -19.82 18.84
C ASP A 116 -8.97 -19.05 18.28
N ASN A 117 -8.46 -19.47 17.13
CA ASN A 117 -7.31 -18.88 16.48
C ASN A 117 -7.63 -18.55 15.03
N ALA A 118 -7.32 -17.32 14.63
CA ALA A 118 -7.34 -16.89 13.24
C ALA A 118 -6.20 -15.91 12.98
N VAL A 119 -5.71 -15.93 11.73
CA VAL A 119 -4.68 -15.01 11.22
C VAL A 119 -5.24 -14.25 10.04
N ILE A 120 -4.77 -13.02 9.86
CA ILE A 120 -5.23 -12.13 8.80
C ILE A 120 -4.07 -11.37 8.19
N ASP A 121 -4.11 -11.18 6.88
CA ASP A 121 -3.31 -10.18 6.19
C ASP A 121 -4.19 -9.43 5.16
N ILE A 122 -3.68 -8.31 4.66
CA ILE A 122 -4.28 -7.61 3.52
C ILE A 122 -3.23 -7.41 2.44
N VAL A 123 -3.60 -7.77 1.21
CA VAL A 123 -2.75 -7.68 0.04
C VAL A 123 -3.27 -6.61 -0.90
N GLY A 124 -2.51 -5.52 -1.05
CA GLY A 124 -2.78 -4.48 -2.05
C GLY A 124 -2.45 -4.95 -3.46
N ASP A 125 -3.33 -4.64 -4.41
CA ASP A 125 -3.21 -5.05 -5.80
C ASP A 125 -2.00 -4.39 -6.49
N GLU A 126 -1.24 -5.18 -7.27
CA GLU A 126 0.00 -4.71 -7.87
C GLU A 126 -0.18 -3.63 -8.94
N ASP A 127 -1.36 -3.54 -9.55
CA ASP A 127 -1.70 -2.52 -10.54
C ASP A 127 -2.19 -1.22 -9.87
N ILE A 128 -2.45 -1.26 -8.57
CA ILE A 128 -2.82 -0.08 -7.77
C ILE A 128 -1.62 0.43 -6.96
N TYR A 129 -0.87 -0.47 -6.33
CA TYR A 129 0.28 -0.17 -5.48
C TYR A 129 1.62 -0.28 -6.20
N GLY A 130 1.62 -0.58 -7.51
CA GLY A 130 2.82 -0.76 -8.34
C GLY A 130 3.59 -2.06 -8.06
N GLN A 131 3.30 -2.72 -6.93
CA GLN A 131 3.77 -4.02 -6.50
C GLN A 131 2.72 -4.63 -5.56
N GLU A 132 2.75 -5.94 -5.43
CA GLU A 132 2.07 -6.61 -4.33
C GLU A 132 2.60 -6.07 -2.99
N THR A 133 1.70 -5.54 -2.17
CA THR A 133 2.03 -4.96 -0.86
C THR A 133 1.21 -5.67 0.20
N ILE A 134 1.87 -6.37 1.12
CA ILE A 134 1.22 -7.17 2.16
C ILE A 134 1.33 -6.42 3.48
N VAL A 135 0.23 -6.31 4.21
CA VAL A 135 0.19 -5.71 5.54
C VAL A 135 -0.45 -6.69 6.52
N GLU A 136 0.16 -6.85 7.70
CA GLU A 136 -0.36 -7.68 8.79
C GLU A 136 -0.39 -6.89 10.11
N PRO A 137 -1.25 -7.26 11.08
CA PRO A 137 -1.20 -6.68 12.43
C PRO A 137 0.12 -7.01 13.15
N GLU A 138 0.64 -6.07 13.95
CA GLU A 138 1.93 -6.20 14.68
C GLU A 138 1.79 -6.10 16.22
N GLU A 139 0.56 -6.02 16.76
CA GLU A 139 0.35 -5.79 18.21
C GLU A 139 0.88 -6.92 19.10
N ALA A 140 1.86 -6.58 19.95
CA ALA A 140 2.51 -7.50 20.89
C ALA A 140 1.58 -8.09 21.98
N GLU A 141 0.48 -7.42 22.32
CA GLU A 141 -0.43 -7.89 23.39
C GLU A 141 -1.25 -9.14 23.00
N ASN A 142 -1.40 -9.41 21.69
CA ASN A 142 -2.12 -10.57 21.15
C ASN A 142 -1.20 -11.51 20.34
N ALA A 143 0.12 -11.38 20.56
CA ALA A 143 1.17 -12.15 19.91
C ALA A 143 1.19 -13.61 20.40
N PHE A 144 1.02 -14.57 19.49
CA PHE A 144 1.36 -15.97 19.73
C PHE A 144 2.58 -16.35 18.89
N ASN A 145 3.63 -16.86 19.54
CA ASN A 145 4.78 -17.45 18.85
C ASN A 145 4.36 -18.78 18.21
N GLU A 146 4.09 -18.80 16.91
CA GLU A 146 3.91 -20.06 16.17
C GLU A 146 5.30 -20.69 15.87
N GLY A 147 5.82 -21.44 16.83
CA GLY A 147 6.68 -22.61 16.62
C GLY A 147 8.16 -22.44 16.22
N THR A 148 9.05 -22.43 17.23
CA THR A 148 10.22 -23.34 17.43
C THR A 148 11.42 -22.62 18.07
N SER A 149 11.46 -22.58 19.42
CA SER A 149 12.71 -22.85 20.12
C SER A 149 12.41 -23.37 21.52
N ASN A 150 13.07 -24.47 21.89
CA ASN A 150 13.17 -24.95 23.26
C ASN A 150 14.03 -23.98 24.08
N LEU A 151 13.53 -22.78 24.35
CA LEU A 151 14.15 -21.86 25.30
C LEU A 151 13.17 -21.66 26.45
N ALA A 152 13.51 -22.39 27.50
CA ALA A 152 12.84 -22.48 28.78
C ALA A 152 12.67 -21.11 29.46
N GLY A 153 11.78 -21.09 30.44
CA GLY A 153 11.27 -19.90 31.09
C GLY A 153 12.29 -18.95 31.71
N GLY A 154 11.87 -17.70 31.83
CA GLY A 154 12.55 -16.65 32.58
C GLY A 154 12.38 -15.27 31.94
N PRO A 155 12.21 -14.18 32.71
CA PRO A 155 12.03 -12.85 32.15
C PRO A 155 13.39 -12.31 31.70
N ASN A 156 13.58 -12.15 30.39
CA ASN A 156 14.63 -11.28 29.86
C ASN A 156 14.27 -10.85 28.43
N MET A 157 13.78 -9.62 28.30
CA MET A 157 13.71 -8.92 27.03
C MET A 157 14.95 -8.04 26.93
N GLU A 158 16.04 -8.63 26.44
CA GLU A 158 17.19 -7.87 25.95
C GLU A 158 17.65 -8.49 24.64
N SER A 159 17.53 -7.71 23.56
CA SER A 159 17.98 -8.02 22.20
C SER A 159 17.19 -9.09 21.43
N ALA A 160 15.90 -8.83 21.20
CA ALA A 160 15.27 -9.36 20.00
C ALA A 160 15.91 -8.67 18.79
N ASN A 161 16.76 -9.41 18.08
CA ASN A 161 17.41 -9.04 16.83
C ASN A 161 16.42 -8.33 15.87
N PRO A 162 16.70 -7.12 15.36
CA PRO A 162 15.79 -6.38 14.45
C PRO A 162 15.64 -7.02 13.05
N PHE A 163 16.11 -8.27 12.87
CA PHE A 163 16.13 -9.04 11.63
C PHE A 163 15.56 -10.46 11.77
N SER A 164 14.71 -10.70 12.78
CA SER A 164 13.88 -11.91 12.77
C SER A 164 12.79 -11.75 11.70
N THR A 165 12.96 -12.44 10.58
CA THR A 165 12.04 -12.47 9.43
C THR A 165 10.69 -13.13 9.76
N ASP A 166 10.58 -13.79 10.90
CA ASP A 166 9.34 -14.35 11.41
C ASP A 166 8.65 -13.30 12.30
N GLY A 167 7.81 -12.48 11.66
CA GLY A 167 7.02 -11.45 12.33
C GLY A 167 6.07 -12.05 13.39
N ILE A 168 5.71 -11.24 14.38
CA ILE A 168 4.75 -11.56 15.44
C ILE A 168 3.41 -11.97 14.81
N ILE A 169 2.89 -13.16 15.15
CA ILE A 169 1.58 -13.60 14.69
C ILE A 169 0.53 -13.14 15.69
N VAL A 170 -0.36 -12.26 15.24
CA VAL A 170 -1.45 -11.71 16.04
C VAL A 170 -2.69 -12.59 15.87
N ASN A 171 -3.22 -13.12 16.97
CA ASN A 171 -4.51 -13.81 16.93
C ASN A 171 -5.65 -12.80 16.80
N VAL A 172 -6.39 -12.88 15.69
CA VAL A 172 -7.51 -11.97 15.39
C VAL A 172 -8.88 -12.57 15.65
N TRP A 173 -8.96 -13.76 16.25
CA TRP A 173 -10.22 -14.46 16.51
C TRP A 173 -11.24 -13.61 17.28
N ALA A 174 -10.78 -12.78 18.22
CA ALA A 174 -11.64 -11.95 19.04
C ALA A 174 -12.27 -10.75 18.30
N TRP A 175 -11.84 -10.46 17.07
CA TRP A 175 -12.38 -9.33 16.30
C TRP A 175 -13.86 -9.60 15.94
N PRO A 176 -14.77 -8.63 16.10
CA PRO A 176 -16.20 -8.87 15.93
C PRO A 176 -16.55 -9.39 14.53
N CYS A 177 -15.98 -8.78 13.47
CA CYS A 177 -16.15 -9.24 12.09
C CYS A 177 -15.65 -10.67 11.87
N VAL A 178 -14.51 -11.06 12.46
CA VAL A 178 -13.95 -12.41 12.35
C VAL A 178 -14.90 -13.43 12.99
N ARG A 179 -15.40 -13.15 14.18
CA ARG A 179 -16.40 -14.01 14.85
C ARG A 179 -17.70 -14.09 14.06
N PHE A 180 -18.12 -12.97 13.47
CA PHE A 180 -19.33 -12.91 12.65
C PHE A 180 -19.23 -13.84 11.46
N VAL A 181 -18.12 -13.81 10.72
CA VAL A 181 -18.00 -14.66 9.53
C VAL A 181 -17.88 -16.14 9.90
N TYR A 182 -17.15 -16.52 10.94
CA TYR A 182 -17.07 -17.93 11.36
C TYR A 182 -18.29 -18.44 12.17
N ALA A 183 -19.35 -17.63 12.31
CA ALA A 183 -20.59 -18.06 12.93
C ALA A 183 -21.33 -19.09 12.03
N PRO A 184 -22.02 -20.10 12.60
CA PRO A 184 -22.73 -21.12 11.82
C PRO A 184 -23.80 -20.58 10.87
N SER A 185 -24.40 -19.44 11.18
CA SER A 185 -25.48 -18.82 10.40
C SER A 185 -24.99 -17.82 9.35
N TYR A 186 -23.68 -17.58 9.26
CA TYR A 186 -23.15 -16.60 8.32
C TYR A 186 -23.25 -17.10 6.88
N VAL A 187 -23.70 -16.19 6.01
CA VAL A 187 -23.68 -16.36 4.56
C VAL A 187 -22.66 -15.36 4.01
N VAL A 188 -21.86 -15.83 3.05
CA VAL A 188 -20.81 -15.04 2.38
C VAL A 188 -21.36 -13.69 1.93
N TRP A 189 -20.74 -12.61 2.40
CA TRP A 189 -21.13 -11.25 2.02
C TRP A 189 -20.69 -10.93 0.60
N VAL A 190 -21.66 -10.65 -0.26
CA VAL A 190 -21.45 -10.07 -1.59
C VAL A 190 -22.23 -8.77 -1.61
N SER A 191 -21.51 -7.64 -1.68
CA SER A 191 -22.13 -6.32 -1.73
C SER A 191 -23.22 -6.25 -2.80
N PRO A 192 -24.43 -5.79 -2.46
CA PRO A 192 -25.53 -5.66 -3.42
C PRO A 192 -25.42 -4.40 -4.28
N TYR A 193 -24.47 -3.51 -3.99
CA TYR A 193 -24.38 -2.21 -4.62
C TYR A 193 -23.69 -2.26 -5.97
N THR A 194 -24.14 -1.40 -6.87
CA THR A 194 -23.67 -1.31 -8.26
C THR A 194 -23.41 0.13 -8.64
N TRP A 195 -22.82 0.37 -9.81
CA TRP A 195 -22.58 1.72 -10.34
C TRP A 195 -23.85 2.60 -10.33
N ARG A 196 -25.02 2.01 -10.59
CA ARG A 196 -26.29 2.75 -10.65
C ARG A 196 -27.02 2.81 -9.30
N ALA A 197 -26.63 1.99 -8.34
CA ALA A 197 -27.38 1.79 -7.11
C ALA A 197 -26.41 1.70 -5.92
N HIS A 198 -26.15 2.87 -5.34
CA HIS A 198 -25.38 3.02 -4.11
C HIS A 198 -26.27 2.91 -2.87
N PRO A 199 -25.67 2.63 -1.69
CA PRO A 199 -26.41 2.67 -0.43
C PRO A 199 -26.98 4.05 -0.14
N VAL A 200 -28.14 4.11 0.52
CA VAL A 200 -28.77 5.39 0.94
C VAL A 200 -27.88 6.19 1.90
N TRP A 201 -27.05 5.51 2.68
CA TRP A 201 -26.11 6.14 3.61
C TRP A 201 -24.84 6.64 2.93
N TYR A 202 -24.54 6.20 1.70
CA TYR A 202 -23.32 6.59 1.00
C TYR A 202 -23.46 8.02 0.48
N ARG A 203 -22.45 8.82 0.78
CA ARG A 203 -22.35 10.20 0.31
C ARG A 203 -20.92 10.39 -0.18
N PRO A 204 -20.69 10.44 -1.50
CA PRO A 204 -19.34 10.67 -2.01
C PRO A 204 -18.84 12.06 -1.56
N TRP A 205 -17.55 12.14 -1.25
CA TRP A 205 -16.89 13.39 -0.85
C TRP A 205 -15.75 13.70 -1.81
N ARG A 206 -15.21 14.92 -1.74
CA ARG A 206 -14.05 15.28 -2.56
C ARG A 206 -12.78 14.66 -2.00
N PRO A 207 -11.96 13.97 -2.81
CA PRO A 207 -10.67 13.47 -2.36
C PRO A 207 -9.80 14.59 -1.81
N MET A 208 -9.14 14.30 -0.70
CA MET A 208 -8.13 15.18 -0.12
C MET A 208 -6.91 15.21 -1.04
N ALA A 209 -6.31 16.40 -1.17
CA ALA A 209 -5.00 16.51 -1.81
C ALA A 209 -4.00 15.59 -1.09
N TYR A 210 -3.15 14.91 -1.86
CA TYR A 210 -2.22 13.92 -1.32
C TYR A 210 -1.35 14.44 -0.18
N THR A 211 -0.91 15.70 -0.25
CA THR A 211 -0.10 16.34 0.79
C THR A 211 -0.82 16.41 2.15
N VAL A 212 -2.15 16.51 2.13
CA VAL A 212 -3.01 16.50 3.32
C VAL A 212 -3.34 15.07 3.75
N TYR A 213 -3.62 14.20 2.80
CA TYR A 213 -4.00 12.80 3.08
C TYR A 213 -2.84 11.96 3.63
N ARG A 214 -1.64 12.16 3.07
CA ARG A 214 -0.43 11.39 3.40
C ARG A 214 -0.13 11.30 4.90
N PRO A 215 -0.11 12.40 5.70
CA PRO A 215 0.09 12.28 7.14
C PRO A 215 -1.05 11.53 7.85
N ILE A 216 -2.29 11.66 7.39
CA ILE A 216 -3.46 11.01 8.01
C ILE A 216 -3.36 9.49 7.88
N ARG A 217 -3.09 8.97 6.68
CA ARG A 217 -2.95 7.51 6.47
C ARG A 217 -1.83 6.88 7.32
N TYR A 218 -0.80 7.67 7.70
CA TYR A 218 0.28 7.17 8.53
C TYR A 218 -0.13 6.92 9.98
N HIS A 219 -1.21 7.55 10.47
CA HIS A 219 -1.77 7.26 11.79
C HIS A 219 -2.08 5.77 11.97
N TYR A 220 -2.62 5.14 10.92
CA TYR A 220 -2.99 3.73 10.93
C TYR A 220 -1.80 2.77 10.93
N ARG A 221 -0.55 3.20 10.80
CA ARG A 221 0.60 2.27 10.72
C ARG A 221 1.14 1.81 12.07
N ALA A 222 0.72 2.43 13.18
CA ALA A 222 1.31 2.15 14.49
C ALA A 222 1.16 0.68 14.93
N HIS A 223 0.10 0.00 14.47
CA HIS A 223 -0.27 -1.35 14.88
C HIS A 223 -0.16 -2.39 13.75
N TYR A 224 0.46 -2.01 12.62
CA TYR A 224 0.48 -2.81 11.40
C TYR A 224 1.82 -2.73 10.67
N ALA A 225 2.36 -3.89 10.32
CA ALA A 225 3.62 -4.04 9.61
C ALA A 225 3.40 -4.27 8.12
N VAL A 226 4.28 -3.73 7.28
CA VAL A 226 4.39 -4.16 5.87
C VAL A 226 5.33 -5.34 5.81
N VAL A 227 4.87 -6.46 5.27
CA VAL A 227 5.64 -7.71 5.19
C VAL A 227 5.87 -8.15 3.74
N THR A 228 6.80 -9.08 3.56
CA THR A 228 7.19 -9.59 2.23
C THR A 228 6.56 -10.94 1.91
N THR A 229 6.01 -11.62 2.91
CA THR A 229 5.52 -12.99 2.81
C THR A 229 4.08 -13.02 3.29
N ARG A 230 3.21 -13.73 2.56
CA ARG A 230 1.82 -13.96 2.95
C ARG A 230 1.76 -14.94 4.13
N ARG A 231 0.87 -14.69 5.08
CA ARG A 231 0.54 -15.68 6.11
C ARG A 231 -0.47 -16.68 5.57
N VAL A 232 -1.49 -16.18 4.89
CA VAL A 232 -2.58 -17.01 4.37
C VAL A 232 -2.26 -17.51 2.96
N VAL A 233 -1.28 -18.41 2.83
CA VAL A 233 -0.81 -18.91 1.53
C VAL A 233 -1.94 -19.50 0.66
N VAL A 234 -2.97 -20.08 1.28
CA VAL A 234 -4.10 -20.73 0.61
C VAL A 234 -5.11 -19.73 0.03
N ALA A 235 -5.09 -18.46 0.45
CA ALA A 235 -6.02 -17.44 -0.06
C ALA A 235 -5.72 -17.04 -1.51
N GLN A 236 -4.45 -16.98 -1.91
CA GLN A 236 -4.09 -16.54 -3.25
C GLN A 236 -4.71 -17.42 -4.37
N PRO A 237 -4.67 -18.77 -4.30
CA PRO A 237 -5.40 -19.63 -5.24
C PRO A 237 -6.91 -19.40 -5.27
N ILE A 238 -7.53 -19.02 -4.15
CA ILE A 238 -8.98 -18.73 -4.06
C ILE A 238 -9.32 -17.42 -4.77
N TYR A 239 -8.48 -16.39 -4.58
CA TYR A 239 -8.65 -15.04 -5.12
C TYR A 239 -8.30 -14.93 -6.61
N ARG A 240 -7.15 -15.46 -7.05
CA ARG A 240 -6.66 -15.24 -8.43
C ARG A 240 -7.68 -15.49 -9.55
N PRO A 241 -8.52 -16.54 -9.51
CA PRO A 241 -9.50 -16.79 -10.57
C PRO A 241 -10.64 -15.75 -10.64
N MET A 242 -10.88 -14.99 -9.58
CA MET A 242 -11.94 -13.98 -9.51
C MET A 242 -11.42 -12.54 -9.53
N ARG A 243 -10.10 -12.35 -9.69
CA ARG A 243 -9.49 -11.01 -9.77
C ARG A 243 -10.05 -10.23 -10.95
N VAL A 244 -10.39 -8.96 -10.72
CA VAL A 244 -10.92 -8.04 -11.73
C VAL A 244 -10.02 -6.82 -11.87
N THR A 245 -9.79 -6.41 -13.12
CA THR A 245 -9.04 -5.19 -13.47
C THR A 245 -9.81 -4.36 -14.49
N SER A 246 -9.73 -3.04 -14.38
CA SER A 246 -10.30 -2.10 -15.35
C SER A 246 -9.24 -1.70 -16.39
N VAL A 247 -9.65 -1.71 -17.66
CA VAL A 247 -8.81 -1.19 -18.75
C VAL A 247 -8.60 0.31 -18.60
N THR A 248 -9.65 1.04 -18.20
CA THR A 248 -9.60 2.48 -17.92
C THR A 248 -8.54 2.80 -16.87
N VAL A 249 -8.60 2.16 -15.70
CA VAL A 249 -7.63 2.36 -14.60
C VAL A 249 -6.22 1.98 -15.04
N THR A 250 -6.08 0.81 -15.65
CA THR A 250 -4.76 0.30 -16.11
C THR A 250 -4.11 1.26 -17.10
N THR A 251 -4.85 1.74 -18.09
CA THR A 251 -4.35 2.66 -19.13
C THR A 251 -3.96 4.01 -18.54
N ARG A 252 -4.81 4.54 -17.65
CA ARG A 252 -4.62 5.83 -16.99
C ARG A 252 -3.35 5.87 -16.14
N HIS A 253 -3.11 4.85 -15.32
CA HIS A 253 -2.00 4.84 -14.37
C HIS A 253 -0.75 4.11 -14.89
N GLN A 254 -0.76 3.62 -16.14
CA GLN A 254 0.32 2.84 -16.73
C GLN A 254 1.69 3.52 -16.61
N ALA A 255 1.76 4.84 -16.86
CA ALA A 255 3.02 5.59 -16.84
C ALA A 255 3.61 5.68 -15.42
N GLN A 256 2.77 5.93 -14.41
CA GLN A 256 3.17 6.01 -13.01
C GLN A 256 3.67 4.65 -12.51
N ILE A 257 2.90 3.59 -12.77
CA ILE A 257 3.24 2.21 -12.40
C ILE A 257 4.53 1.75 -13.07
N THR A 258 4.67 1.99 -14.38
CA THR A 258 5.89 1.61 -15.13
C THR A 258 7.11 2.34 -14.58
N THR A 259 6.99 3.63 -14.29
CA THR A 259 8.07 4.42 -13.70
C THR A 259 8.45 3.90 -12.32
N TYR A 260 7.46 3.57 -11.49
CA TYR A 260 7.66 3.00 -10.17
C TYR A 260 8.42 1.66 -10.25
N ARG A 261 7.92 0.72 -11.07
CA ARG A 261 8.51 -0.61 -11.25
C ARG A 261 9.96 -0.50 -11.78
N ALA A 262 10.22 0.39 -12.74
CA ALA A 262 11.56 0.61 -13.28
C ALA A 262 12.55 1.18 -12.25
N ARG A 263 12.12 2.15 -11.43
CA ARG A 263 12.95 2.73 -10.36
C ARG A 263 13.29 1.69 -9.30
N ARG A 264 12.32 0.85 -8.93
CA ARG A 264 12.53 -0.21 -7.93
C ARG A 264 13.52 -1.27 -8.40
N THR A 265 13.46 -1.70 -9.67
CA THR A 265 14.46 -2.64 -10.21
C THR A 265 15.86 -2.02 -10.29
N THR A 266 15.97 -0.68 -10.28
CA THR A 266 17.24 0.03 -10.35
C THR A 266 17.94 0.06 -8.99
N ARG A 267 18.64 -1.04 -8.64
CA ARG A 267 19.46 -1.10 -7.43
C ARG A 267 20.72 -0.26 -7.62
N THR A 268 20.80 0.88 -6.92
CA THR A 268 22.03 1.68 -6.81
C THR A 268 22.77 1.25 -5.55
N THR A 269 23.86 0.52 -5.69
CA THR A 269 24.73 0.18 -4.56
C THR A 269 25.85 1.22 -4.51
N VAL A 270 25.91 1.99 -3.43
CA VAL A 270 27.05 2.87 -3.13
C VAL A 270 27.96 2.10 -2.18
N VAL A 271 29.11 1.64 -2.68
CA VAL A 271 30.14 1.04 -1.81
C VAL A 271 31.08 2.17 -1.39
N ARG A 272 31.10 2.49 -0.10
CA ARG A 272 32.16 3.33 0.47
C ARG A 272 33.40 2.45 0.63
N SER A 273 34.37 2.61 -0.28
CA SER A 273 35.73 2.11 -0.10
C SER A 273 36.56 3.22 0.53
N ASN A 274 37.49 2.85 1.43
CA ASN A 274 38.32 3.79 2.18
C ASN A 274 39.19 4.71 1.29
N ASN A 275 39.32 4.44 -0.01
CA ASN A 275 40.12 5.24 -0.94
C ASN A 275 39.32 5.97 -2.05
N ALA A 276 38.00 5.74 -2.21
CA ALA A 276 37.14 6.47 -3.16
C ALA A 276 35.66 6.01 -3.09
N PRO A 277 34.67 6.91 -3.25
CA PRO A 277 33.28 6.50 -3.41
C PRO A 277 33.05 5.85 -4.79
N VAL A 278 32.59 4.59 -4.78
CA VAL A 278 32.19 3.85 -6.00
C VAL A 278 30.67 3.77 -6.04
N ARG A 279 30.07 4.34 -7.09
CA ARG A 279 28.63 4.27 -7.37
C ARG A 279 28.38 3.24 -8.45
N THR A 280 27.60 2.19 -8.16
CA THR A 280 27.16 1.22 -9.17
C THR A 280 25.65 1.30 -9.35
N ARG A 281 25.20 1.60 -10.56
CA ARG A 281 23.79 1.63 -10.95
C ARG A 281 23.51 0.47 -11.90
N THR A 282 22.57 -0.41 -11.55
CA THR A 282 22.11 -1.48 -12.46
C THR A 282 20.66 -1.21 -12.83
N ALA A 283 20.34 -1.11 -14.12
CA ALA A 283 18.99 -0.86 -14.62
C ALA A 283 18.60 -1.93 -15.65
N PRO A 284 17.34 -2.39 -15.68
CA PRO A 284 16.82 -3.18 -16.80
C PRO A 284 16.75 -2.29 -18.05
N VAL A 285 17.13 -2.84 -19.20
CA VAL A 285 16.93 -2.23 -20.52
C VAL A 285 15.94 -3.11 -21.25
N GLY A 286 14.91 -2.50 -21.85
CA GLY A 286 13.81 -3.21 -22.50
C GLY A 286 14.31 -4.38 -23.37
N GLY A 287 13.73 -5.56 -23.14
CA GLY A 287 14.02 -6.78 -23.90
C GLY A 287 12.73 -7.32 -24.47
N GLY A 288 12.74 -7.66 -25.76
CA GLY A 288 11.63 -8.35 -26.41
C GLY A 288 11.41 -9.75 -25.81
N ASN A 289 10.30 -10.40 -26.20
CA ASN A 289 9.88 -11.69 -25.68
C ASN A 289 11.05 -12.68 -25.51
N ASN A 290 11.21 -13.20 -24.28
CA ASN A 290 12.22 -14.17 -23.85
C ASN A 290 13.68 -13.68 -23.66
N THR A 291 13.92 -12.37 -23.67
CA THR A 291 15.26 -11.78 -23.44
C THR A 291 15.22 -10.75 -22.32
N THR A 292 16.05 -10.91 -21.28
CA THR A 292 16.24 -9.90 -20.24
C THR A 292 17.58 -9.22 -20.43
N VAL A 293 17.58 -7.90 -20.60
CA VAL A 293 18.82 -7.11 -20.72
C VAL A 293 19.02 -6.27 -19.47
N HIS A 294 20.21 -6.38 -18.87
CA HIS A 294 20.63 -5.56 -17.74
C HIS A 294 21.78 -4.66 -18.16
N ARG A 295 21.69 -3.37 -17.87
CA ARG A 295 22.80 -2.42 -18.02
C ARG A 295 23.31 -2.06 -16.63
N ARG A 296 24.59 -2.31 -16.39
CA ARG A 296 25.32 -1.89 -15.19
C ARG A 296 26.25 -0.74 -15.56
N THR A 297 26.16 0.38 -14.87
CA THR A 297 27.11 1.49 -14.96
C THR A 297 27.79 1.66 -13.61
N THR A 298 29.11 1.59 -13.60
CA THR A 298 29.95 1.84 -12.43
C THR A 298 30.68 3.17 -12.63
N THR A 299 30.51 4.08 -11.69
CA THR A 299 31.19 5.37 -11.62
C THR A 299 32.16 5.38 -10.44
N VAL A 300 33.42 5.66 -10.71
CA VAL A 300 34.47 5.83 -9.70
C VAL A 300 34.86 7.29 -9.64
N SER A 301 34.84 7.91 -8.46
CA SER A 301 35.30 9.29 -8.26
C SER A 301 36.69 9.28 -7.63
N GLY A 302 37.67 9.89 -8.29
CA GLY A 302 39.04 10.01 -7.80
C GLY A 302 39.23 11.16 -6.79
N PRO A 303 40.40 11.23 -6.12
CA PRO A 303 40.67 12.19 -5.04
C PRO A 303 40.60 13.67 -5.46
N HIS A 304 40.80 13.98 -6.76
CA HIS A 304 40.78 15.34 -7.32
C HIS A 304 39.50 15.64 -8.12
N GLY A 305 38.40 14.93 -7.85
CA GLY A 305 37.09 15.19 -8.48
C GLY A 305 36.88 14.59 -9.87
N GLY A 306 37.88 13.92 -10.46
CA GLY A 306 37.74 13.21 -11.73
C GLY A 306 36.80 12.00 -11.61
N GLN A 307 35.84 11.88 -12.54
CA GLN A 307 34.90 10.76 -12.59
C GLN A 307 35.21 9.84 -13.77
N VAL A 308 35.32 8.53 -13.52
CA VAL A 308 35.48 7.51 -14.56
C VAL A 308 34.24 6.61 -14.57
N ASN A 309 33.63 6.45 -15.74
CA ASN A 309 32.41 5.66 -15.94
C ASN A 309 32.73 4.39 -16.75
N ARG A 310 32.30 3.22 -16.26
CA ARG A 310 32.30 1.95 -16.98
C ARG A 310 30.87 1.45 -17.12
N THR A 311 30.40 1.24 -18.35
CA THR A 311 29.09 0.64 -18.62
C THR A 311 29.26 -0.77 -19.17
N THR A 312 28.46 -1.71 -18.68
CA THR A 312 28.42 -3.11 -19.10
C THR A 312 26.97 -3.51 -19.35
N THR A 313 26.70 -4.12 -20.51
CA THR A 313 25.37 -4.63 -20.85
C THR A 313 25.41 -6.15 -20.84
N THR A 314 24.55 -6.78 -20.07
CA THR A 314 24.40 -8.23 -19.97
C THR A 314 23.06 -8.64 -20.56
N VAL A 315 23.09 -9.53 -21.54
CA VAL A 315 21.90 -10.08 -22.19
C VAL A 315 21.72 -11.52 -21.71
N LYS A 316 20.61 -11.81 -21.05
CA LYS A 316 20.24 -13.16 -20.63
C LYS A 316 19.08 -13.65 -21.49
N ARG A 317 19.34 -14.67 -22.31
CA ARG A 317 18.35 -15.33 -23.17
C ARG A 317 17.92 -16.64 -22.51
N ARG A 318 16.62 -16.84 -22.30
CA ARG A 318 16.11 -18.13 -21.81
C ARG A 318 16.25 -19.14 -22.96
N ARG A 319 17.04 -20.21 -22.77
CA ARG A 319 17.07 -21.32 -23.73
C ARG A 319 15.72 -22.01 -23.69
N ARG A 320 15.16 -22.30 -24.87
CA ARG A 320 13.95 -23.12 -25.02
C ARG A 320 14.23 -24.53 -24.52
#